data_AF-A0A949UVK9-F1
#
_entry.id   AF-A0A949UVK9-F1
#
_cell.length_a   1.000
_cell.length_b   1.000
_cell.length_c   1.000
_cell.angle_alpha   90.00
_cell.angle_beta   90.00
_cell.angle_gamma   90.00
#
_symmetry.space_group_name_H-M   'P 1'
#
loop_
_entity.id
_entity.type
_entity.pdbx_description
1 polymer ?
#
loop_
_entity_poly.entity_id
_entity_poly.type
_entity_poly.pdbx_seq_one_letter_code
_entity_poly.pdbx_strand_id
1 'polypeptide(L)'
;VLVQDGVAVWDSLAIAETLADAFPQAGIWPRALAQRAQARGLCADIHSGFTALRQHCPMNVGARLPAVGARVWQEQADLREDVHHLLERCASLLQNSSGPMLFGAFGMADAYLAPVWLRLQTYALPCAMPASVHDYVQRVLALPALQEWCADAAAENDFVPFLEPYRSGPTLPV
;
A
#
# COMPACT_ATOMS: atom_id res chain seq x y z
N VAL A 1 -15.79 -4.46 0.66
CA VAL A 1 -16.60 -5.47 -0.06
C VAL A 1 -16.96 -4.89 -1.40
N LEU A 2 -16.82 -5.64 -2.48
CA LEU A 2 -17.33 -5.26 -3.80
C LEU A 2 -18.68 -5.96 -4.02
N VAL A 3 -19.66 -5.25 -4.57
CA VAL A 3 -20.93 -5.87 -5.01
C VAL A 3 -21.03 -5.71 -6.53
N GLN A 4 -21.03 -6.83 -7.24
CA GLN A 4 -21.11 -6.88 -8.70
C GLN A 4 -22.16 -7.91 -9.12
N ASP A 5 -23.12 -7.51 -9.95
CA ASP A 5 -24.21 -8.36 -10.45
C ASP A 5 -24.97 -9.13 -9.35
N GLY A 6 -25.15 -8.49 -8.19
CA GLY A 6 -25.80 -9.08 -7.02
C GLY A 6 -24.92 -10.04 -6.20
N VAL A 7 -23.67 -10.25 -6.59
CA VAL A 7 -22.68 -11.06 -5.84
C VAL A 7 -21.82 -10.13 -5.00
N ALA A 8 -21.76 -10.41 -3.69
CA ALA A 8 -20.82 -9.78 -2.79
C ALA A 8 -19.49 -10.54 -2.80
N VAL A 9 -18.39 -9.83 -3.09
CA VAL A 9 -17.03 -10.34 -3.05
C VAL A 9 -16.30 -9.71 -1.87
N TRP A 10 -15.81 -10.58 -0.99
CA TRP A 10 -14.97 -10.24 0.14
C TRP A 10 -13.52 -10.60 -0.18
N ASP A 11 -12.57 -10.09 0.61
CA ASP A 11 -11.13 -10.18 0.37
C ASP A 11 -10.63 -9.34 -0.82
N SER A 12 -9.52 -8.61 -0.62
CA SER A 12 -8.99 -7.71 -1.65
C SER A 12 -8.46 -8.47 -2.87
N LEU A 13 -7.94 -9.69 -2.70
CA LEU A 13 -7.35 -10.45 -3.80
C LEU A 13 -8.46 -11.09 -4.64
N ALA A 14 -9.50 -11.60 -3.99
CA ALA A 14 -10.69 -12.07 -4.69
C ALA A 14 -11.38 -10.93 -5.47
N ILE A 15 -11.44 -9.72 -4.91
CA ILE A 15 -11.92 -8.52 -5.62
C ILE A 15 -11.05 -8.24 -6.85
N ALA A 16 -9.72 -8.28 -6.70
CA ALA A 16 -8.79 -8.06 -7.81
C ALA A 16 -8.96 -9.08 -8.95
N GLU A 17 -9.11 -10.37 -8.63
CA GLU A 17 -9.35 -11.41 -9.65
C GLU A 17 -10.72 -11.24 -10.31
N THR A 18 -11.75 -10.88 -9.55
CA THR A 18 -13.09 -10.60 -10.11
C THR A 18 -13.04 -9.46 -11.12
N LEU A 19 -12.31 -8.38 -10.80
CA LEU A 19 -12.10 -7.28 -11.74
C LEU A 19 -11.25 -7.71 -12.96
N ALA A 20 -10.27 -8.60 -12.78
CA ALA A 20 -9.46 -9.13 -13.87
C ALA A 20 -10.29 -9.95 -14.87
N ASP A 21 -11.24 -10.75 -14.36
CA ASP A 21 -12.17 -11.53 -15.19
C ASP A 21 -13.20 -10.62 -15.88
N ALA A 22 -13.73 -9.62 -15.18
CA ALA A 22 -14.72 -8.68 -15.73
C ALA A 22 -14.13 -7.72 -16.77
N PHE A 23 -12.85 -7.34 -16.62
CA PHE A 23 -12.18 -6.35 -17.46
C PHE A 23 -10.81 -6.86 -17.96
N PRO A 24 -10.77 -7.91 -18.79
CA PRO A 24 -9.51 -8.53 -19.24
C PRO A 24 -8.59 -7.58 -20.01
N GLN A 25 -9.15 -6.54 -20.63
CA GLN A 25 -8.43 -5.49 -21.34
C GLN A 25 -7.79 -4.44 -20.42
N ALA A 26 -8.18 -4.37 -19.14
CA ALA A 26 -7.68 -3.37 -18.19
C ALA A 26 -6.24 -3.64 -17.73
N GLY A 27 -5.69 -4.82 -18.02
CA GLY A 27 -4.29 -5.13 -17.69
C GLY A 27 -4.00 -5.23 -16.19
N ILE A 28 -5.01 -5.61 -15.39
CA ILE A 28 -4.91 -5.74 -13.92
C ILE A 28 -3.71 -6.59 -13.51
N TRP A 29 -3.46 -7.67 -14.26
CA TRP A 29 -2.28 -8.52 -14.11
C TRP A 29 -1.37 -8.45 -15.33
N PRO A 30 -0.05 -8.64 -15.17
CA PRO A 30 0.87 -8.78 -16.28
C PRO A 30 0.44 -9.89 -17.26
N ARG A 31 0.70 -9.69 -18.55
CA ARG A 31 0.38 -10.71 -19.58
C ARG A 31 1.29 -11.93 -19.48
N ALA A 32 2.57 -11.72 -19.22
CA ALA A 32 3.54 -12.80 -19.14
C ALA A 32 3.28 -13.67 -17.90
N LEU A 33 3.20 -14.99 -18.10
CA LEU A 33 2.80 -15.94 -17.05
C LEU A 33 3.68 -15.84 -15.79
N ALA A 34 5.01 -15.76 -15.97
CA ALA A 34 5.95 -15.65 -14.86
C ALA A 34 5.76 -14.35 -14.06
N GLN A 35 5.63 -13.21 -14.75
CA GLN A 35 5.39 -11.91 -14.10
C GLN A 35 4.04 -11.89 -13.37
N ARG A 36 3.01 -12.50 -13.94
CA ARG A 36 1.70 -12.62 -13.28
C ARG A 36 1.76 -13.47 -12.01
N ALA A 37 2.50 -14.58 -12.03
CA ALA A 37 2.73 -15.38 -10.83
C ALA A 37 3.48 -14.58 -9.75
N GLN A 38 4.52 -13.83 -10.13
CA GLN A 38 5.26 -12.95 -9.22
C GLN A 38 4.39 -11.82 -8.65
N ALA A 39 3.55 -11.20 -9.49
CA ALA A 39 2.63 -10.13 -9.08
C ALA A 39 1.62 -10.62 -8.04
N ARG A 40 1.01 -11.79 -8.28
CA ARG A 40 0.09 -12.42 -7.33
C ARG A 40 0.79 -12.83 -6.03
N GLY A 41 2.00 -13.39 -6.13
CA GLY A 41 2.81 -13.72 -4.96
C GLY A 41 3.14 -12.50 -4.12
N LEU A 42 3.52 -11.38 -4.75
CA LEU A 42 3.73 -10.12 -4.04
C LEU A 42 2.43 -9.63 -3.36
N CYS A 43 1.28 -9.66 -4.04
CA CYS A 43 0.02 -9.26 -3.43
C CYS A 43 -0.34 -10.14 -2.21
N ALA A 44 -0.10 -11.44 -2.30
CA ALA A 44 -0.28 -12.37 -1.18
C ALA A 44 0.64 -12.02 0.00
N ASP A 45 1.92 -11.75 -0.26
CA ASP A 45 2.86 -11.35 0.78
C ASP A 45 2.47 -10.02 1.45
N ILE A 46 1.93 -9.06 0.70
CA ILE A 46 1.41 -7.81 1.28
C ILE A 46 0.14 -8.05 2.11
N HIS A 47 -0.71 -8.97 1.65
CA HIS A 47 -1.94 -9.33 2.35
C HIS A 47 -1.67 -10.07 3.67
N SER A 48 -0.72 -11.02 3.71
CA SER A 48 -0.47 -11.88 4.87
C SER A 48 0.85 -11.66 5.62
N GLY A 49 1.86 -11.04 5.01
CA GLY A 49 3.20 -10.79 5.58
C GLY A 49 3.39 -9.38 6.13
N PHE A 50 4.59 -8.93 6.50
CA PHE A 50 4.83 -7.57 7.04
C PHE A 50 4.00 -7.20 8.29
N THR A 51 3.83 -8.16 9.19
CA THR A 51 2.96 -8.00 10.36
C THR A 51 3.47 -6.93 11.33
N ALA A 52 4.78 -6.83 11.54
CA ALA A 52 5.35 -5.81 12.42
C ALA A 52 5.15 -4.40 11.84
N LEU A 53 5.33 -4.25 10.52
CA LEU A 53 4.99 -3.00 9.82
C LEU A 53 3.52 -2.62 10.01
N ARG A 54 2.58 -3.56 9.83
CA ARG A 54 1.15 -3.26 10.01
C ARG A 54 0.78 -2.96 11.45
N GLN A 55 1.41 -3.63 12.41
CA GLN A 55 1.14 -3.48 13.83
C GLN A 55 1.67 -2.14 14.38
N HIS A 56 2.90 -1.79 14.02
CA HIS A 56 3.55 -0.58 14.54
C HIS A 56 3.28 0.67 13.70
N CYS A 57 2.88 0.48 12.44
CA CYS A 57 2.54 1.55 11.52
C CYS A 57 1.17 1.31 10.88
N PRO A 58 0.07 1.34 11.67
CA PRO A 58 -1.28 1.27 11.12
C PRO A 58 -1.50 2.40 10.12
N MET A 59 -2.30 2.11 9.09
CA MET A 59 -2.57 3.07 8.03
C MET A 59 -3.51 4.17 8.53
N ASN A 60 -3.10 5.43 8.36
CA ASN A 60 -3.96 6.60 8.50
C ASN A 60 -3.50 7.65 7.48
N VAL A 61 -4.32 7.89 6.46
CA VAL A 61 -3.99 8.81 5.36
C VAL A 61 -3.85 10.26 5.83
N GLY A 62 -4.64 10.68 6.82
CA GLY A 62 -4.65 12.05 7.32
C GLY A 62 -3.59 12.36 8.38
N ALA A 63 -2.83 11.35 8.84
CA ALA A 63 -1.89 11.51 9.93
C ALA A 63 -0.46 11.84 9.43
N ARG A 64 0.30 12.51 10.30
CA ARG A 64 1.74 12.71 10.14
C ARG A 64 2.42 12.44 11.48
N LEU A 65 3.10 11.31 11.59
CA LEU A 65 3.57 10.74 12.85
C LEU A 65 5.09 10.46 12.88
N PRO A 66 5.96 11.43 12.51
CA PRO A 66 7.41 11.21 12.43
C PRO A 66 8.04 10.84 13.79
N ALA A 67 7.53 11.41 14.89
CA ALA A 67 8.04 11.10 16.23
C ALA A 67 7.71 9.65 16.63
N VAL A 68 6.51 9.17 16.29
CA VAL A 68 6.13 7.77 16.50
C VAL A 68 7.01 6.87 15.65
N GLY A 69 7.17 7.18 14.36
CA GLY A 69 8.01 6.42 13.45
C GLY A 69 9.46 6.31 13.90
N ALA A 70 10.08 7.42 14.33
CA ALA A 70 11.45 7.41 14.86
C ALA A 70 11.58 6.50 16.09
N ARG A 71 10.61 6.54 17.00
CA ARG A 71 10.59 5.71 18.20
C ARG A 71 10.43 4.23 17.86
N VAL A 72 9.39 3.85 17.11
CA VAL A 72 9.17 2.43 16.77
C VAL A 72 10.30 1.88 15.90
N TRP A 73 10.91 2.72 15.05
CA TRP A 73 12.07 2.32 14.26
C TRP A 73 13.29 1.99 15.13
N GLN A 74 13.46 2.65 16.28
CA GLN A 74 14.54 2.32 17.22
C GLN A 74 14.21 1.08 18.04
N GLU A 75 12.98 0.98 18.52
CA GLU A 75 12.54 -0.05 19.47
C GLU A 75 12.27 -1.42 18.82
N GLN A 76 11.78 -1.45 17.58
CA GLN A 76 11.22 -2.65 16.95
C GLN A 76 12.15 -3.18 15.85
N ALA A 77 12.81 -4.32 16.12
CA ALA A 77 13.76 -4.92 15.17
C ALA A 77 13.08 -5.61 14.00
N ASP A 78 11.96 -6.28 14.27
CA ASP A 78 11.07 -6.91 13.30
C ASP A 78 10.47 -5.91 12.30
N LEU A 79 10.12 -4.70 12.75
CA LEU A 79 9.72 -3.60 11.85
C LEU A 79 10.82 -3.27 10.84
N ARG A 80 12.07 -3.20 11.30
CA ARG A 80 13.21 -2.90 10.42
C ARG A 80 13.46 -4.04 9.43
N GLU A 81 13.29 -5.28 9.85
CA GLU A 81 13.40 -6.47 9.00
C GLU A 81 12.29 -6.50 7.94
N ASP A 82 11.02 -6.28 8.33
CA ASP A 82 9.89 -6.18 7.41
C ASP A 82 10.13 -5.11 6.32
N VAL A 83 10.57 -3.92 6.74
CA VAL A 83 10.85 -2.81 5.82
C VAL A 83 12.06 -3.12 4.94
N HIS A 84 13.09 -3.78 5.46
CA HIS A 84 14.24 -4.20 4.66
C HIS A 84 13.83 -5.18 3.55
N HIS A 85 13.10 -6.25 3.89
CA HIS A 85 12.62 -7.23 2.92
C HIS A 85 11.68 -6.61 1.88
N LEU A 86 10.81 -5.69 2.29
CA LEU A 86 9.94 -4.95 1.39
C LEU A 86 10.74 -4.17 0.33
N LEU A 87 11.76 -3.41 0.79
CA LEU A 87 12.59 -2.59 -0.08
C LEU A 87 13.46 -3.44 -1.02
N GLU A 88 14.06 -4.52 -0.51
CA GLU A 88 14.87 -5.44 -1.31
C GLU A 88 14.03 -6.08 -2.42
N ARG A 89 12.83 -6.57 -2.06
CA ARG A 89 11.93 -7.20 -3.02
C ARG A 89 11.46 -6.23 -4.10
N CYS A 90 11.08 -5.01 -3.72
CA CYS A 90 10.70 -3.99 -4.69
C CYS A 90 11.88 -3.63 -5.60
N ALA A 91 13.09 -3.47 -5.05
CA ALA A 91 14.28 -3.19 -5.84
C ALA A 91 14.56 -4.31 -6.86
N SER A 92 14.46 -5.57 -6.45
CA SER A 92 14.66 -6.74 -7.33
C SER A 92 13.62 -6.81 -8.46
N LEU A 93 12.35 -6.54 -8.16
CA LEU A 93 11.30 -6.51 -9.19
C LEU A 93 11.52 -5.35 -10.18
N LEU A 94 11.88 -4.16 -9.69
CA LEU A 94 12.16 -3.00 -10.54
C LEU A 94 13.35 -3.21 -11.46
N GLN A 95 14.40 -3.93 -11.04
CA GLN A 95 15.54 -4.28 -11.90
C GLN A 95 15.13 -5.12 -13.11
N ASN A 96 14.05 -5.91 -12.98
CA ASN A 96 13.54 -6.78 -14.04
C ASN A 96 12.35 -6.17 -14.79
N SER A 97 11.93 -4.96 -14.42
CA SER A 97 10.81 -4.28 -15.05
C SER A 97 11.23 -3.60 -16.35
N SER A 98 10.37 -3.69 -17.36
CA SER A 98 10.54 -3.00 -18.64
C SER A 98 9.86 -1.62 -18.66
N GLY A 99 9.41 -1.10 -17.51
CA GLY A 99 8.64 0.14 -17.46
C GLY A 99 8.66 0.82 -16.09
N PRO A 100 7.88 1.90 -15.92
CA PRO A 100 7.94 2.73 -14.72
C PRO A 100 7.43 2.05 -13.45
N MET A 101 6.59 1.02 -13.59
CA MET A 101 5.97 0.27 -12.49
C MET A 101 6.63 -1.11 -12.31
N LEU A 102 6.19 -1.92 -11.34
CA LEU A 102 6.88 -3.18 -11.01
C LEU A 102 6.91 -4.20 -12.15
N PHE A 103 5.89 -4.22 -13.00
CA PHE A 103 5.77 -5.17 -14.11
C PHE A 103 5.48 -4.46 -15.44
N GLY A 104 6.11 -3.30 -15.65
CA GLY A 104 5.91 -2.46 -16.82
C GLY A 104 4.90 -1.35 -16.59
N ALA A 105 3.66 -1.56 -17.02
CA ALA A 105 2.55 -0.64 -16.77
C ALA A 105 1.98 -0.81 -15.35
N PHE A 106 1.20 0.18 -14.91
CA PHE A 106 0.47 0.08 -13.64
C PHE A 106 -0.44 -1.14 -13.61
N GLY A 107 -0.38 -1.88 -12.52
CA GLY A 107 -1.25 -3.03 -12.28
C GLY A 107 -1.55 -3.23 -10.79
N MET A 108 -2.22 -4.33 -10.49
CA MET A 108 -2.71 -4.61 -9.14
C MET A 108 -1.59 -4.69 -8.09
N ALA A 109 -0.40 -5.19 -8.46
CA ALA A 109 0.74 -5.22 -7.54
C ALA A 109 1.13 -3.82 -7.04
N ASP A 110 1.05 -2.80 -7.90
CA ASP A 110 1.33 -1.42 -7.52
C ASP A 110 0.22 -0.86 -6.61
N ALA A 111 -1.04 -1.18 -6.92
CA ALA A 111 -2.20 -0.80 -6.10
C ALA A 111 -2.12 -1.39 -4.68
N TYR A 112 -1.67 -2.65 -4.54
CA TYR A 112 -1.46 -3.29 -3.24
C TYR A 112 -0.38 -2.62 -2.40
N LEU A 113 0.65 -2.07 -3.05
CA LEU A 113 1.76 -1.41 -2.38
C LEU A 113 1.47 0.04 -2.02
N ALA A 114 0.55 0.72 -2.71
CA ALA A 114 0.16 2.09 -2.39
C ALA A 114 -0.09 2.36 -0.88
N PRO A 115 -0.94 1.59 -0.18
CA PRO A 115 -1.16 1.79 1.26
C PRO A 115 0.08 1.47 2.11
N VAL A 116 1.03 0.68 1.62
CA VAL A 116 2.29 0.42 2.32
C VAL A 116 3.21 1.63 2.22
N TRP A 117 3.29 2.26 1.05
CA TRP A 117 4.06 3.50 0.86
C TRP A 117 3.48 4.67 1.65
N LEU A 118 2.15 4.78 1.74
CA LEU A 118 1.50 5.76 2.59
C LEU A 118 1.85 5.57 4.08
N ARG A 119 2.03 4.33 4.57
CA ARG A 119 2.54 4.10 5.94
C ARG A 119 3.95 4.66 6.09
N LEU A 120 4.87 4.31 5.20
CA LEU A 120 6.25 4.82 5.26
C LEU A 120 6.28 6.36 5.24
N GLN A 121 5.40 6.98 4.45
CA GLN A 121 5.25 8.43 4.44
C GLN A 121 4.69 8.95 5.77
N THR A 122 3.57 8.41 6.25
CA THR A 122 2.90 8.82 7.51
C THR A 122 3.86 8.82 8.69
N TYR A 123 4.61 7.74 8.86
CA TYR A 123 5.53 7.57 9.99
C TYR A 123 6.93 8.12 9.72
N ALA A 124 7.25 8.52 8.48
CA ALA A 124 8.57 9.02 8.09
C ALA A 124 9.70 8.09 8.57
N LEU A 125 9.55 6.77 8.35
CA LEU A 125 10.50 5.77 8.83
C LEU A 125 11.90 6.04 8.24
N PRO A 126 12.97 6.12 9.08
CA PRO A 126 14.32 6.44 8.63
C PRO A 126 15.01 5.22 8.01
N CYS A 127 14.38 4.63 6.99
CA CYS A 127 14.89 3.51 6.23
C CYS A 127 15.79 4.00 5.08
N ALA A 128 16.85 3.23 4.78
CA ALA A 128 17.70 3.49 3.62
C ALA A 128 17.01 2.97 2.35
N MET A 129 16.12 3.78 1.77
CA MET A 129 15.40 3.43 0.56
C MET A 129 16.31 3.54 -0.68
N PRO A 130 16.44 2.48 -1.50
CA PRO A 130 17.17 2.56 -2.77
C PRO A 130 16.56 3.61 -3.71
N ALA A 131 17.39 4.32 -4.48
CA ALA A 131 16.92 5.39 -5.37
C ALA A 131 15.86 4.91 -6.38
N SER A 132 16.02 3.71 -6.96
CA SER A 132 15.05 3.13 -7.88
C SER A 132 13.68 2.90 -7.22
N VAL A 133 13.67 2.46 -5.97
CA VAL A 133 12.45 2.27 -5.18
C VAL A 133 11.85 3.61 -4.81
N HIS A 134 12.66 4.58 -4.41
CA HIS A 134 12.20 5.94 -4.13
C HIS A 134 11.47 6.55 -5.34
N ASP A 135 12.08 6.51 -6.53
CA ASP A 135 11.46 7.06 -7.74
C ASP A 135 10.18 6.33 -8.11
N TYR A 136 10.13 5.02 -7.91
CA TYR A 136 8.91 4.22 -8.07
C TYR A 136 7.82 4.64 -7.08
N VAL A 137 8.15 4.80 -5.80
CA VAL A 137 7.22 5.28 -4.78
C VAL A 137 6.66 6.64 -5.16
N GLN A 138 7.49 7.58 -5.62
CA GLN A 138 7.01 8.88 -6.09
C GLN A 138 6.04 8.76 -7.26
N ARG A 139 6.27 7.84 -8.21
CA ARG A 139 5.31 7.59 -9.31
C ARG A 139 3.98 7.03 -8.80
N VAL A 140 4.01 6.12 -7.84
CA VAL A 140 2.78 5.58 -7.22
C VAL A 140 2.03 6.68 -6.49
N LEU A 141 2.70 7.47 -5.65
CA LEU A 141 2.12 8.60 -4.91
C LEU A 141 1.58 9.72 -5.81
N ALA A 142 2.09 9.83 -7.04
CA ALA A 142 1.61 10.78 -8.05
C ALA A 142 0.44 10.26 -8.90
N LEU A 143 -0.03 9.03 -8.68
CA LEU A 143 -1.19 8.51 -9.40
C LEU A 143 -2.44 9.34 -9.08
N PRO A 144 -3.17 9.86 -10.08
CA PRO A 144 -4.38 10.65 -9.84
C PRO A 144 -5.41 9.92 -8.97
N ALA A 145 -5.63 8.62 -9.22
CA ALA A 145 -6.56 7.81 -8.44
C ALA A 145 -6.14 7.66 -6.96
N LEU A 146 -4.83 7.63 -6.66
CA LEU A 146 -4.33 7.59 -5.29
C LEU A 146 -4.52 8.94 -4.60
N GLN A 147 -4.29 10.04 -5.33
CA GLN A 147 -4.50 11.38 -4.80
C GLN A 147 -5.98 11.65 -4.50
N GLU A 148 -6.88 11.23 -5.39
CA GLU A 148 -8.33 11.28 -5.20
C GLU A 148 -8.74 10.46 -3.97
N TRP A 149 -8.29 9.19 -3.89
CA TRP A 149 -8.57 8.36 -2.72
C TRP A 149 -8.07 8.99 -1.41
N CYS A 150 -6.88 9.58 -1.41
CA CYS A 150 -6.35 10.25 -0.24
C CYS A 150 -7.13 11.52 0.14
N ALA A 151 -7.62 12.27 -0.85
CA ALA A 151 -8.42 13.46 -0.63
C ALA A 151 -9.79 13.09 -0.03
N ASP A 152 -10.44 12.06 -0.58
CA ASP A 152 -11.71 11.56 -0.06
C ASP A 152 -11.57 11.05 1.37
N ALA A 153 -10.53 10.24 1.65
CA ALA A 153 -10.24 9.75 2.99
C ALA A 153 -9.95 10.88 3.99
N ALA A 154 -9.36 12.00 3.54
CA ALA A 154 -9.13 13.17 4.40
C ALA A 154 -10.41 14.00 4.63
N ALA A 155 -11.40 13.89 3.76
CA ALA A 155 -12.69 14.55 3.89
C ALA A 155 -13.70 13.75 4.74
N GLU A 156 -13.44 12.46 4.98
CA GLU A 156 -14.21 11.65 5.91
C GLU A 156 -14.10 12.22 7.34
N ASN A 157 -15.26 12.38 7.99
CA ASN A 157 -15.36 12.84 9.38
C ASN A 157 -15.41 11.68 10.39
N ASP A 158 -15.15 10.46 9.92
CA ASP A 158 -15.12 9.27 10.75
C ASP A 158 -13.88 9.32 11.65
N PHE A 159 -14.12 9.35 12.96
CA PHE A 159 -13.07 9.33 13.97
C PHE A 159 -13.21 8.08 14.80
N VAL A 160 -12.15 7.29 14.85
CA VAL A 160 -12.12 6.04 15.61
C VAL A 160 -11.12 6.21 16.76
N PRO A 161 -11.58 6.56 17.99
CA PRO A 161 -10.69 7.01 19.07
C PRO A 161 -9.54 6.05 19.40
N PHE A 162 -9.79 4.74 19.35
CA PHE A 162 -8.76 3.74 19.66
C PHE A 162 -7.71 3.57 18.55
N LEU A 163 -8.01 3.96 17.30
CA LEU A 163 -7.06 3.97 16.18
C LEU A 163 -6.34 5.32 16.04
N GLU A 164 -6.85 6.37 16.68
CA GLU A 164 -6.35 7.73 16.57
C GLU A 164 -6.05 8.36 17.95
N PRO A 165 -5.25 7.73 18.83
CA PRO A 165 -4.95 8.26 20.18
C PRO A 165 -4.16 9.58 20.17
N TYR A 166 -3.70 10.01 18.99
CA TYR A 166 -2.95 11.24 18.74
C TYR A 166 -3.82 12.40 18.25
N ARG A 167 -5.13 12.21 18.05
CA ARG A 167 -6.08 13.28 17.68
C ARG A 167 -7.16 13.42 18.74
N SER A 168 -7.61 14.65 18.97
CA SER A 168 -8.90 14.89 19.61
C SER A 168 -9.99 14.72 18.55
N GLY A 169 -11.07 14.02 18.88
CA GLY A 169 -12.15 13.76 17.94
C GLY A 169 -12.76 15.03 17.35
N PRO A 170 -13.47 14.95 16.22
CA PRO A 170 -14.11 16.10 15.60
C PRO A 170 -15.04 16.77 16.62
N THR A 171 -14.98 18.11 16.67
CA THR A 171 -15.96 18.90 17.41
C THR A 171 -17.31 18.72 16.72
N LEU A 172 -18.14 17.79 17.22
CA LEU A 172 -19.49 17.64 16.72
C LEU A 172 -20.24 18.97 16.94
N PRO A 173 -20.88 19.55 15.92
CA PRO A 173 -21.77 20.68 16.16
C PRO A 173 -22.91 20.19 17.06
N VAL A 174 -23.10 20.92 18.17
CA VAL A 174 -24.17 20.71 19.16
C VAL A 174 -25.54 20.94 18.53
#